data_AF-A0A4R4L6Z4-F1
#
_entry.id   AF-A0A4R4L6Z4-F1
#
_cell.length_a   1.000
_cell.length_b   1.000
_cell.length_c   1.000
_cell.angle_alpha   90.00
_cell.angle_beta   90.00
_cell.angle_gamma   90.00
#
_symmetry.space_group_name_H-M   'P 1'
#
loop_
_entity.id
_entity.type
_entity.pdbx_description
1 polymer ?
#
loop_
_entity_poly.entity_id
_entity_poly.type
_entity_poly.pdbx_seq_one_letter_code
_entity_poly.pdbx_strand_id
1 'polypeptide(L)'
;MGQAPVDGTETVETRGDERVDLLRADTNNDGRTDVWVVDTDGDGKADLFQFDTDGDGKVDITMVDIDEDGTPDEVVDGDGGLPPEQHTPTVEV
;
A
#
# COMPACT_ATOMS: atom_id res chain seq x y z
N MET A 1 -0.49 12.19 -24.71
CA MET A 1 -1.11 12.64 -23.45
C MET A 1 -0.67 11.62 -22.42
N GLY A 2 0.22 11.84 -21.48
CA GLY A 2 1.08 12.94 -21.11
C GLY A 2 1.70 12.52 -19.78
N GLN A 3 2.79 11.74 -19.79
CA GLN A 3 3.61 11.54 -18.60
C GLN A 3 5.03 11.97 -18.93
N ALA A 4 5.48 12.99 -18.21
CA ALA A 4 6.87 13.37 -18.07
C ALA A 4 7.00 13.97 -16.67
N PRO A 5 8.20 13.97 -16.11
CA PRO A 5 8.97 12.84 -15.61
C PRO A 5 8.95 12.88 -14.07
N VAL A 6 9.03 11.75 -13.36
CA VAL A 6 9.27 11.79 -11.92
C VAL A 6 10.59 11.11 -11.59
N ASP A 7 11.45 11.91 -10.98
CA ASP A 7 12.75 11.60 -10.40
C ASP A 7 12.85 10.19 -9.81
N GLY A 8 13.71 9.36 -10.38
CA GLY A 8 14.73 8.56 -9.67
C GLY A 8 14.36 7.60 -8.54
N THR A 9 13.10 7.48 -8.16
CA THR A 9 12.56 6.45 -7.27
C THR A 9 11.48 5.74 -8.07
N GLU A 10 11.69 4.46 -8.35
CA GLU A 10 10.74 3.63 -9.08
C GLU A 10 9.49 3.47 -8.20
N THR A 11 8.56 4.42 -8.27
CA THR A 11 7.26 4.33 -7.61
C THR A 11 6.43 3.33 -8.39
N VAL A 12 5.83 2.36 -7.69
CA VAL A 12 4.90 1.41 -8.31
C VAL A 12 3.74 2.16 -8.98
N GLU A 13 3.30 1.67 -10.14
CA GLU A 13 2.21 2.30 -10.88
C GLU A 13 0.87 1.81 -10.33
N THR A 14 0.15 2.67 -9.60
CA THR A 14 -1.21 2.40 -9.10
C THR A 14 -2.27 2.95 -10.06
N ARG A 15 -3.54 2.62 -9.80
CA ARG A 15 -4.65 2.99 -10.69
C ARG A 15 -4.99 4.49 -10.64
N GLY A 16 -4.72 5.14 -9.52
CA GLY A 16 -4.78 6.59 -9.35
C GLY A 16 -3.68 7.13 -8.44
N ASP A 17 -3.66 8.45 -8.28
CA ASP A 17 -2.72 9.18 -7.42
C ASP A 17 -3.31 9.49 -6.03
N GLU A 18 -4.56 9.09 -5.75
CA GLU A 18 -5.18 9.27 -4.44
C GLU A 18 -4.67 8.17 -3.47
N ARG A 19 -4.89 8.38 -2.18
CA ARG A 19 -4.57 7.40 -1.15
C ARG A 19 -5.71 7.36 -0.14
N VAL A 20 -6.59 6.38 -0.27
CA VAL A 20 -7.70 6.13 0.65
C VAL A 20 -7.40 4.86 1.44
N ASP A 21 -7.03 4.99 2.72
CA ASP A 21 -6.86 3.83 3.59
C ASP A 21 -8.21 3.17 3.89
N LEU A 22 -8.47 2.01 3.28
CA LEU A 22 -9.66 1.20 3.55
C LEU A 22 -9.50 0.38 4.83
N LEU A 23 -8.31 -0.19 5.05
CA LEU A 23 -8.01 -1.00 6.23
C LEU A 23 -6.56 -0.75 6.69
N ARG A 24 -6.41 -0.71 8.02
CA ARG A 24 -5.12 -0.75 8.70
C ARG A 24 -5.22 -1.79 9.80
N ALA A 25 -4.42 -2.84 9.73
CA ALA A 25 -4.43 -3.91 10.71
C ALA A 25 -3.09 -4.01 11.43
N ASP A 26 -3.16 -4.20 12.74
CA ASP A 26 -2.07 -4.66 13.60
C ASP A 26 -2.26 -6.17 13.78
N THR A 27 -1.30 -6.94 13.30
CA THR A 27 -1.31 -8.42 13.29
C THR A 27 -0.48 -9.03 14.41
N ASN A 28 0.35 -8.24 15.10
CA ASN A 28 1.30 -8.71 16.11
C ASN A 28 1.07 -8.09 17.52
N ASN A 29 0.08 -7.19 17.64
CA ASN A 29 -0.32 -6.40 18.80
C ASN A 29 0.82 -5.56 19.40
N ASP A 30 1.73 -5.06 18.57
CA ASP A 30 2.80 -4.16 19.04
C ASP A 30 2.35 -2.68 19.09
N GLY A 31 1.15 -2.38 18.60
CA GLY A 31 0.57 -1.05 18.54
C GLY A 31 0.91 -0.30 17.25
N ARG A 32 1.50 -0.96 16.25
CA ARG A 32 1.79 -0.43 14.92
C ARG A 32 0.92 -1.11 13.88
N THR A 33 0.70 -0.41 12.77
CA THR A 33 0.02 -1.02 11.64
C THR A 33 1.03 -1.92 10.93
N ASP A 34 0.66 -3.18 10.72
CA ASP A 34 1.44 -4.14 9.93
C ASP A 34 0.91 -4.26 8.50
N VAL A 35 -0.38 -3.95 8.28
CA VAL A 35 -1.04 -4.14 6.98
C VAL A 35 -1.82 -2.90 6.61
N TRP A 36 -1.60 -2.39 5.39
CA TRP A 36 -2.39 -1.33 4.77
C TRP A 36 -3.10 -1.86 3.53
N VAL A 37 -4.37 -1.53 3.43
CA VAL A 37 -5.21 -1.75 2.24
C VAL A 37 -5.67 -0.40 1.77
N VAL A 38 -5.30 -0.05 0.55
CA VAL A 38 -5.43 1.30 0.00
C VAL A 38 -6.18 1.24 -1.33
N ASP A 39 -7.08 2.20 -1.49
CA ASP A 39 -7.78 2.53 -2.73
C ASP A 39 -7.17 3.83 -3.27
N THR A 40 -6.59 3.79 -4.47
CA THR A 40 -5.88 4.92 -5.08
C THR A 40 -6.69 5.67 -6.14
N ASP A 41 -7.83 5.13 -6.58
CA ASP A 41 -8.71 5.77 -7.57
C ASP A 41 -10.07 6.20 -7.01
N GLY A 42 -10.34 5.83 -5.76
CA GLY A 42 -11.51 6.25 -4.97
C GLY A 42 -12.79 5.53 -5.37
N ASP A 43 -12.70 4.38 -6.02
CA ASP A 43 -13.88 3.62 -6.46
C ASP A 43 -14.48 2.72 -5.37
N GLY A 44 -13.79 2.59 -4.23
CA GLY A 44 -14.19 1.83 -3.05
C GLY A 44 -13.61 0.42 -3.00
N LYS A 45 -12.71 0.06 -3.92
CA LYS A 45 -11.98 -1.20 -3.91
C LYS A 45 -10.48 -0.94 -3.78
N ALA A 46 -9.78 -1.94 -3.26
CA ALA A 46 -8.36 -1.82 -3.00
C ALA A 46 -7.56 -2.28 -4.22
N ASP A 47 -6.69 -1.41 -4.71
CA ASP A 47 -5.70 -1.70 -5.75
C ASP A 47 -4.26 -1.72 -5.21
N LEU A 48 -4.04 -1.29 -3.97
CA LEU A 48 -2.72 -1.25 -3.33
C LEU A 48 -2.74 -1.90 -1.94
N PHE A 49 -1.80 -2.81 -1.72
CA PHE A 49 -1.64 -3.55 -0.46
C PHE A 49 -0.19 -3.46 0.01
N GLN A 50 0.01 -3.10 1.28
CA GLN A 50 1.34 -2.97 1.85
C GLN A 50 1.43 -3.76 3.16
N PHE A 51 2.57 -4.41 3.37
CA PHE A 51 2.81 -5.30 4.49
C PHE A 51 4.16 -5.00 5.15
N ASP A 52 4.14 -4.81 6.46
CA ASP A 52 5.28 -4.90 7.36
C ASP A 52 5.30 -6.33 7.92
N THR A 53 6.32 -7.09 7.56
CA THR A 53 6.43 -8.51 7.92
C THR A 53 7.42 -8.74 9.06
N ASP A 54 8.29 -7.77 9.33
CA ASP A 54 9.29 -7.84 10.39
C ASP A 54 8.93 -7.02 11.64
N GLY A 55 7.89 -6.19 11.56
CA GLY A 55 7.33 -5.39 12.65
C GLY A 55 8.18 -4.17 12.99
N ASP A 56 9.04 -3.69 12.08
CA ASP A 56 9.89 -2.53 12.33
C ASP A 56 9.18 -1.18 12.13
N GLY A 57 7.95 -1.20 11.62
CA GLY A 57 7.11 -0.06 11.28
C GLY A 57 7.34 0.49 9.86
N LYS A 58 8.04 -0.24 9.00
CA LYS A 58 8.19 0.04 7.58
C LYS A 58 7.59 -1.07 6.73
N VAL A 59 7.22 -0.72 5.52
CA VAL A 59 6.71 -1.69 4.56
C VAL A 59 7.87 -2.51 4.02
N ASP A 60 7.75 -3.82 4.13
CA ASP A 60 8.66 -4.80 3.55
C ASP A 60 8.22 -5.22 2.15
N ILE A 61 6.91 -5.24 1.90
CA ILE A 61 6.33 -5.74 0.65
C ILE A 61 5.15 -4.86 0.25
N THR A 62 5.16 -4.42 -1.00
CA THR A 62 4.05 -3.73 -1.65
C THR A 62 3.52 -4.57 -2.80
N MET A 63 2.20 -4.70 -2.89
CA MET A 63 1.49 -5.40 -3.95
C MET A 63 0.49 -4.45 -4.60
N VAL A 64 0.40 -4.48 -5.92
CA VAL A 64 -0.54 -3.69 -6.72
C VAL A 64 -1.40 -4.62 -7.56
N ASP A 65 -2.71 -4.42 -7.52
CA ASP A 65 -3.72 -5.12 -8.32
C ASP A 65 -4.46 -4.07 -9.17
N ILE A 66 -3.99 -3.87 -10.39
CA ILE A 66 -4.45 -2.78 -11.28
C ILE A 66 -5.80 -3.12 -11.89
N ASP A 67 -6.06 -4.41 -12.15
CA ASP A 67 -7.32 -4.88 -12.75
C ASP A 67 -8.37 -5.37 -11.74
N GLU A 68 -8.01 -5.38 -10.45
CA GLU A 68 -8.88 -5.69 -9.31
C GLU A 68 -9.49 -7.08 -9.37
N ASP A 69 -8.74 -8.05 -9.89
CA ASP A 69 -9.18 -9.45 -10.00
C ASP A 69 -8.90 -10.26 -8.72
N GLY A 70 -8.21 -9.66 -7.75
CA GLY A 70 -7.78 -10.27 -6.49
C GLY A 70 -6.40 -10.93 -6.58
N THR A 71 -5.71 -10.81 -7.70
CA THR A 71 -4.33 -11.24 -7.92
C THR A 71 -3.47 -10.00 -8.13
N PRO A 72 -2.35 -9.85 -7.40
CA PRO A 72 -1.47 -8.72 -7.66
C PRO A 72 -0.77 -8.87 -9.01
N ASP A 73 -0.86 -7.83 -9.82
CA ASP A 73 -0.10 -7.66 -11.07
C ASP A 73 1.38 -7.42 -10.78
N GLU A 74 1.65 -6.61 -9.76
CA GLU A 74 2.99 -6.19 -9.37
C GLU A 74 3.23 -6.44 -7.89
N VAL A 75 4.41 -6.96 -7.56
CA VAL A 75 4.87 -7.14 -6.19
C VAL A 75 6.31 -6.66 -6.13
N VAL A 76 6.57 -5.74 -5.21
CA VAL A 76 7.89 -5.17 -4.98
C VAL A 76 8.29 -5.27 -3.52
N ASP A 77 9.58 -5.40 -3.28
CA ASP A 77 10.15 -5.29 -1.94
C ASP A 77 10.21 -3.80 -1.53
N GLY A 78 9.84 -3.51 -0.29
CA GLY A 78 9.74 -2.18 0.30
C GLY A 78 8.38 -1.51 0.09
N ASP A 79 8.33 -0.20 0.31
CA ASP A 79 7.12 0.62 0.15
C ASP A 79 6.76 0.94 -1.31
N GLY A 80 7.54 0.47 -2.27
CA GLY A 80 7.31 0.74 -3.68
C GLY A 80 7.33 2.23 -4.03
N GLY A 81 8.05 3.05 -3.26
CA GLY A 81 8.07 4.51 -3.39
C GLY A 81 6.80 5.20 -2.87
N LEU A 82 5.88 4.44 -2.26
CA LEU A 82 4.62 4.90 -1.69
C LEU A 82 4.63 4.66 -0.16
N PRO A 83 5.40 5.45 0.62
CA PRO A 83 5.47 5.27 2.06
C PRO A 83 4.07 5.46 2.69
N PRO A 84 3.58 4.51 3.50
CA PRO A 84 2.28 4.64 4.12
C PRO A 84 2.29 5.71 5.20
N GLU A 85 1.14 6.34 5.41
CA GLU A 85 0.97 7.22 6.55
C GLU A 85 0.87 6.38 7.83
N GLN A 86 1.75 6.67 8.79
CA GLN A 86 1.76 6.01 10.08
C GLN A 86 0.60 6.50 10.94
N HIS A 87 -0.53 5.82 10.81
CA HIS A 87 -1.70 5.98 11.66
C HIS A 87 -1.85 4.81 12.62
N THR A 88 -2.64 5.02 13.67
CA THR A 88 -3.04 3.94 14.56
C THR A 88 -3.82 2.88 13.76
N PRO A 89 -3.59 1.59 14.03
CA PRO A 89 -4.33 0.51 13.40
C PRO A 89 -5.83 0.70 13.65
N THR A 90 -6.63 0.39 12.65
CA THR A 90 -8.10 0.43 12.76
C THR A 90 -8.61 -0.90 13.34
N VAL A 91 -7.84 -1.97 13.15
CA VAL A 91 -8.13 -3.32 13.62
C VAL A 91 -6.87 -3.88 14.29
N GLU A 92 -7.05 -4.51 15.45
CA GLU A 92 -6.03 -5.27 16.17
C GLU A 92 -6.45 -6.75 16.12
N VAL A 93 -5.56 -7.67 15.72
CA VAL A 93 -5.85 -9.10 15.49
C VAL A 93 -5.39 -9.97 16.64
#